data_AF-A0A953C4L9-F1
#
_entry.id   AF-A0A953C4L9-F1
#
_cell.length_a   1.000
_cell.length_b   1.000
_cell.length_c   1.000
_cell.angle_alpha   90.00
_cell.angle_beta   90.00
_cell.angle_gamma   90.00
#
_symmetry.space_group_name_H-M   'P 1'
#
loop_
_entity.id
_entity.type
_entity.pdbx_description
1 polymer ?
#
loop_
_entity_poly.entity_id
_entity_poly.type
_entity_poly.pdbx_seq_one_letter_code
_entity_poly.pdbx_strand_id
1 'polypeptide(L)'
;MTQGSAHPPKARLVLRVGITGHRPNKLGEPGTASYKAVERAVRDALLAIKTSLHRIAGTEALKDVYAKKDPLLRIISALAEGADRMAADEAVAPCSELQVILPFASDEYERDFKTDASKDEFRALMARANGAVMTLDGTRVAENRSYRAAGRMMLRQSDVVIAVWDGEPAESDAGTGAIAAAALSARIPVLWINPSLPDLGARRLTHIKDPVRDPAPKAEDLTAKDVDVLLARLLFPPQVAGHDSGQGKAGREWHAYLKRTWPRWPLLGWAYGLWASLWAWTWLGLGISLPTRAEREDVPWPGPADGLRDEAALRSLEVAKKNNKHLYDYIKTQYLWADQLANYCARQFRGAYVLAFCLAPWAIVAAVLHLSKAKLVIVAVIVGVVVAAAWHRLHARWLACRGLAEQLRQLRILAPLGRAPAQDTGPDSERSWADWHFRAVVREVGLVSANLDEGLRKALAEHVVQELVKDQINYHEVTKERARRIAHTLHWFHYMLFGLTFLVVVLQVPYSFCVFGIDGAGWAIVFSAFGGASIGLANQGEFERIAHSSKAMEAQLRDTLRDFQDLPDVPSVTELGDRAERTAALMLKDVLGWRALFLTRPLEPPA
;
A
#
# COMPACT_ATOMS: atom_id res chain seq x y z
N MET A 1 -0.70 25.36 -2.25
CA MET A 1 -1.87 25.31 -3.14
C MET A 1 -2.14 23.86 -3.53
N THR A 2 -3.16 23.21 -2.95
CA THR A 2 -3.71 21.95 -3.45
C THR A 2 -5.12 22.22 -3.98
N GLN A 3 -5.21 22.90 -5.12
CA GLN A 3 -6.41 22.79 -5.93
C GLN A 3 -6.52 21.35 -6.45
N GLY A 4 -7.70 20.75 -6.29
CA GLY A 4 -8.46 20.34 -7.47
C GLY A 4 -8.04 19.05 -8.19
N SER A 5 -8.43 17.91 -7.63
CA SER A 5 -8.99 16.86 -8.49
C SER A 5 -10.43 16.57 -8.04
N ALA A 6 -11.36 16.52 -9.00
CA ALA A 6 -12.75 16.12 -8.72
C ALA A 6 -12.85 14.64 -8.34
N HIS A 7 -11.80 13.87 -8.62
CA HIS A 7 -11.72 12.42 -8.53
C HIS A 7 -10.35 11.94 -8.01
N PRO A 8 -10.22 10.70 -7.51
CA PRO A 8 -8.92 10.14 -7.16
C PRO A 8 -7.91 10.24 -8.31
N PRO A 9 -6.64 10.61 -8.03
CA PRO A 9 -5.62 10.72 -9.06
C PRO A 9 -5.31 9.35 -9.67
N LYS A 10 -5.32 9.28 -11.00
CA LYS A 10 -4.86 8.12 -11.76
C LYS A 10 -3.34 8.13 -11.81
N ALA A 11 -2.71 6.97 -11.63
CA ALA A 11 -1.27 6.84 -11.82
C ALA A 11 -0.90 6.93 -13.31
N ARG A 12 0.30 7.43 -13.62
CA ARG A 12 0.91 7.29 -14.95
C ARG A 12 1.25 5.82 -15.20
N LEU A 13 1.09 5.35 -16.43
CA LEU A 13 1.55 4.02 -16.81
C LEU A 13 3.09 4.03 -16.87
N VAL A 14 3.73 3.41 -15.89
CA VAL A 14 5.19 3.31 -15.79
C VAL A 14 5.58 1.84 -15.71
N LEU A 15 6.61 1.45 -16.46
CA LEU A 15 7.26 0.14 -16.39
C LEU A 15 8.72 0.33 -16.03
N ARG A 16 9.21 -0.41 -15.04
CA ARG A 16 10.61 -0.32 -14.59
C ARG A 16 11.42 -1.51 -15.08
N VAL A 17 12.54 -1.24 -15.74
CA VAL A 17 13.47 -2.23 -16.28
C VAL A 17 14.82 -2.10 -15.57
N GLY A 18 15.18 -3.13 -14.81
CA GLY A 18 16.49 -3.24 -14.18
C GLY A 18 17.53 -3.81 -15.13
N ILE A 19 18.75 -3.30 -15.06
CA ILE A 19 19.86 -3.75 -15.89
C ILE A 19 20.93 -4.36 -15.01
N THR A 20 21.47 -5.50 -15.44
CA THR A 20 22.68 -6.10 -14.89
C THR A 20 23.44 -6.79 -16.00
N GLY A 21 24.75 -6.69 -16.02
CA GLY A 21 25.51 -7.38 -17.05
C GLY A 21 27.01 -7.34 -16.90
N HIS A 22 27.66 -8.04 -17.83
CA HIS A 22 29.11 -8.12 -17.92
C HIS A 22 29.75 -6.78 -18.27
N ARG A 23 31.00 -6.61 -17.80
CA ARG A 23 31.87 -5.47 -18.11
C ARG A 23 32.60 -5.69 -19.45
N PRO A 24 33.25 -4.67 -20.04
CA PRO A 24 33.89 -4.78 -21.37
C PRO A 24 34.89 -5.93 -21.51
N ASN A 25 35.56 -6.32 -20.42
CA ASN A 25 36.48 -7.46 -20.39
C ASN A 25 35.85 -8.81 -20.83
N LYS A 26 34.52 -8.95 -20.74
CA LYS A 26 33.76 -10.15 -21.14
C LYS A 26 32.84 -9.90 -22.36
N LEU A 27 32.67 -8.65 -22.78
CA LEU A 27 31.85 -8.25 -23.93
C LEU A 27 32.67 -7.86 -25.18
N GLY A 28 33.99 -7.78 -25.04
CA GLY A 28 34.90 -7.18 -26.00
C GLY A 28 35.14 -5.69 -25.71
N GLU A 29 36.25 -5.15 -26.21
CA GLU A 29 36.58 -3.73 -26.04
C GLU A 29 35.54 -2.81 -26.72
N PRO A 30 35.27 -1.62 -26.16
CA PRO A 30 34.37 -0.64 -26.79
C PRO A 30 34.73 -0.38 -28.25
N GLY A 31 33.72 -0.40 -29.12
CA GLY A 31 33.89 -0.17 -30.56
C GLY A 31 34.16 -1.42 -31.41
N THR A 32 34.47 -2.56 -30.79
CA THR A 32 34.58 -3.86 -31.49
C THR A 32 33.22 -4.33 -32.02
N ALA A 33 33.25 -5.24 -33.01
CA ALA A 33 32.03 -5.80 -33.59
C ALA A 33 31.18 -6.56 -32.55
N SER A 34 31.82 -7.31 -31.64
CA SER A 34 31.13 -8.04 -30.57
C SER A 34 30.45 -7.08 -29.59
N TYR A 35 31.17 -6.04 -29.12
CA TYR A 35 30.60 -5.03 -28.23
C TYR A 35 29.39 -4.30 -28.86
N LYS A 36 29.51 -3.89 -30.13
CA LYS A 36 28.42 -3.25 -30.89
C LYS A 36 27.23 -4.18 -31.13
N ALA A 37 27.47 -5.48 -31.25
CA ALA A 37 26.40 -6.45 -31.42
C ALA A 37 25.60 -6.63 -30.12
N VAL A 38 26.28 -6.66 -28.97
CA VAL A 38 25.62 -6.67 -27.65
C VAL A 38 24.87 -5.36 -27.39
N GLU A 39 25.47 -4.21 -27.70
CA GLU A 39 24.81 -2.90 -27.62
C GLU A 39 23.51 -2.88 -28.43
N ARG A 40 23.55 -3.41 -29.66
CA ARG A 40 22.36 -3.53 -30.51
C ARG A 40 21.31 -4.46 -29.90
N ALA A 41 21.72 -5.61 -29.36
CA ALA A 41 20.79 -6.54 -28.71
C ALA A 41 20.10 -5.92 -27.48
N VAL A 42 20.83 -5.17 -26.66
CA VAL A 42 20.27 -4.42 -25.51
C VAL A 42 19.28 -3.36 -25.99
N ARG A 43 19.64 -2.57 -27.01
CA ARG A 43 18.75 -1.59 -27.65
C ARG A 43 17.48 -2.25 -28.18
N ASP A 44 17.60 -3.35 -28.91
CA ASP A 44 16.47 -4.06 -29.52
C ASP A 44 15.53 -4.62 -28.45
N ALA A 45 16.07 -5.15 -27.35
CA ALA A 45 15.27 -5.63 -26.21
C ALA A 45 14.49 -4.48 -25.54
N LEU A 46 15.14 -3.35 -25.27
CA LEU A 46 14.49 -2.17 -24.68
C LEU A 46 13.42 -1.59 -25.63
N LEU A 47 13.71 -1.54 -26.93
CA LEU A 47 12.76 -1.08 -27.95
C LEU A 47 11.55 -2.02 -28.06
N ALA A 48 11.76 -3.34 -27.97
CA ALA A 48 10.68 -4.32 -27.97
C ALA A 48 9.75 -4.13 -26.76
N ILE A 49 10.32 -3.96 -25.56
CA ILE A 49 9.56 -3.66 -24.33
C ILE A 49 8.79 -2.35 -24.49
N LYS A 50 9.44 -1.29 -24.96
CA LYS A 50 8.82 0.02 -25.14
C LYS A 50 7.68 -0.01 -26.14
N THR A 51 7.88 -0.69 -27.28
CA THR A 51 6.86 -0.84 -28.32
C THR A 51 5.66 -1.62 -27.78
N SER A 52 5.92 -2.71 -27.04
CA SER A 52 4.87 -3.47 -26.35
C SER A 52 4.10 -2.60 -25.34
N LEU A 53 4.82 -1.81 -24.52
CA LEU A 53 4.23 -0.89 -23.55
C LEU A 53 3.31 0.15 -24.22
N HIS A 54 3.71 0.76 -25.34
CA HIS A 54 2.85 1.68 -26.08
C HIS A 54 1.64 0.97 -26.70
N ARG A 55 1.81 -0.25 -27.24
CA ARG A 55 0.74 -1.05 -27.81
C ARG A 55 -0.35 -1.35 -26.78
N ILE A 56 0.05 -1.83 -25.60
CA ILE A 56 -0.90 -2.15 -24.52
C ILE A 56 -1.53 -0.89 -23.91
N ALA A 57 -0.78 0.22 -23.81
CA ALA A 57 -1.31 1.50 -23.34
C ALA A 57 -2.46 2.02 -24.22
N GLY A 58 -2.40 1.74 -25.53
CA GLY A 58 -3.44 2.09 -26.49
C GLY A 58 -4.71 1.22 -26.42
N THR A 59 -4.74 0.17 -25.61
CA THR A 59 -5.93 -0.68 -25.46
C THR A 59 -7.02 0.02 -24.64
N GLU A 60 -8.28 -0.22 -24.99
CA GLU A 60 -9.43 0.37 -24.29
C GLU A 60 -9.46 0.02 -22.80
N ALA A 61 -8.91 -1.16 -22.46
CA ALA A 61 -8.79 -1.62 -21.09
C ALA A 61 -7.91 -0.72 -20.20
N LEU A 62 -6.90 -0.03 -20.77
CA LEU A 62 -5.96 0.79 -20.00
C LEU A 62 -6.19 2.30 -20.12
N LYS A 63 -6.80 2.78 -21.22
CA LYS A 63 -7.06 4.22 -21.44
C LYS A 63 -7.82 4.89 -20.31
N ASP A 64 -8.79 4.18 -19.75
CA ASP A 64 -9.67 4.69 -18.69
C ASP A 64 -9.10 4.48 -17.28
N VAL A 65 -7.98 3.78 -17.17
CA VAL A 65 -7.40 3.33 -15.90
C VAL A 65 -6.23 4.22 -15.46
N TYR A 66 -5.32 4.49 -16.38
CA TYR A 66 -4.13 5.30 -16.11
C TYR A 66 -4.36 6.78 -16.47
N ALA A 67 -3.46 7.65 -16.01
CA ALA A 67 -3.45 9.05 -16.38
C ALA A 67 -3.25 9.22 -17.89
N LYS A 68 -3.85 10.24 -18.48
CA LYS A 68 -3.68 10.62 -19.90
C LYS A 68 -2.30 11.27 -20.11
N LYS A 69 -1.25 10.50 -19.87
CA LYS A 69 0.16 10.82 -20.09
C LYS A 69 0.77 9.68 -20.90
N ASP A 70 1.79 9.99 -21.71
CA ASP A 70 2.50 8.95 -22.43
C ASP A 70 3.11 7.93 -21.45
N PRO A 71 3.05 6.62 -21.78
CA PRO A 71 3.63 5.60 -20.93
C PRO A 71 5.15 5.83 -20.79
N LEU A 72 5.70 5.51 -19.63
CA LEU A 72 7.10 5.75 -19.31
C LEU A 72 7.85 4.43 -19.13
N LEU A 73 8.96 4.27 -19.85
CA LEU A 73 9.93 3.21 -19.58
C LEU A 73 11.03 3.75 -18.66
N ARG A 74 11.16 3.21 -17.47
CA ARG A 74 12.14 3.64 -16.48
C ARG A 74 13.27 2.61 -16.39
N ILE A 75 14.49 3.02 -16.69
CA ILE A 75 15.68 2.16 -16.68
C ILE A 75 16.40 2.35 -15.35
N ILE A 76 16.62 1.26 -14.63
CA ILE A 76 17.32 1.24 -13.34
C ILE A 76 18.70 0.60 -13.54
N SER A 77 19.76 1.36 -13.26
CA SER A 77 21.15 0.95 -13.56
C SER A 77 22.12 1.38 -12.47
N ALA A 78 23.23 0.66 -12.31
CA ALA A 78 24.35 1.06 -11.45
C ALA A 78 25.46 1.78 -12.23
N LEU A 79 25.27 1.99 -13.54
CA LEU A 79 26.22 2.67 -14.44
C LEU A 79 27.62 2.04 -14.50
N ALA A 80 27.74 0.75 -14.18
CA ALA A 80 28.97 0.01 -14.39
C ALA A 80 29.35 -0.01 -15.88
N GLU A 81 30.64 -0.11 -16.22
CA GLU A 81 31.07 -0.22 -17.62
C GLU A 81 30.42 -1.45 -18.29
N GLY A 82 30.09 -1.35 -19.58
CA GLY A 82 29.47 -2.43 -20.34
C GLY A 82 27.95 -2.31 -20.40
N ALA A 83 27.24 -3.39 -20.09
CA ALA A 83 25.79 -3.51 -20.29
C ALA A 83 24.96 -2.40 -19.62
N ASP A 84 25.34 -2.01 -18.40
CA ASP A 84 24.68 -0.97 -17.62
C ASP A 84 24.69 0.39 -18.33
N ARG A 85 25.81 0.76 -18.98
CA ARG A 85 25.93 2.00 -19.76
C ARG A 85 25.28 1.91 -21.13
N MET A 86 25.39 0.76 -21.81
CA MET A 86 24.68 0.50 -23.07
C MET A 86 23.16 0.74 -22.91
N ALA A 87 22.58 0.23 -21.82
CA ALA A 87 21.16 0.43 -21.52
C ALA A 87 20.86 1.87 -21.06
N ALA A 88 21.74 2.47 -20.25
CA ALA A 88 21.56 3.85 -19.78
C ALA A 88 21.56 4.84 -20.95
N ASP A 89 22.34 4.58 -22.00
CA ASP A 89 22.37 5.40 -23.21
C ASP A 89 21.03 5.45 -23.95
N GLU A 90 20.28 4.34 -23.95
CA GLU A 90 18.94 4.28 -24.53
C GLU A 90 17.89 5.10 -23.75
N ALA A 91 18.23 5.59 -22.55
CA ALA A 91 17.36 6.46 -21.77
C ALA A 91 17.19 7.88 -22.37
N VAL A 92 17.96 8.29 -23.40
CA VAL A 92 17.72 9.57 -24.13
C VAL A 92 16.39 9.54 -24.90
N ALA A 93 15.94 8.35 -25.30
CA ALA A 93 14.77 8.23 -26.16
C ALA A 93 13.51 8.84 -25.49
N PRO A 94 12.62 9.51 -26.25
CA PRO A 94 11.39 10.09 -25.69
C PRO A 94 10.58 9.06 -24.92
N CYS A 95 9.97 9.43 -23.78
CA CYS A 95 9.25 8.48 -22.92
C CYS A 95 10.13 7.40 -22.25
N SER A 96 11.44 7.66 -22.12
CA SER A 96 12.35 6.91 -21.25
C SER A 96 12.87 7.79 -20.11
N GLU A 97 13.23 7.19 -18.97
CA GLU A 97 13.86 7.86 -17.83
C GLU A 97 14.96 6.94 -17.25
N LEU A 98 16.08 7.53 -16.81
CA LEU A 98 17.15 6.81 -16.12
C LEU A 98 17.09 7.09 -14.61
N GLN A 99 17.12 6.04 -13.79
CA GLN A 99 17.34 6.15 -12.35
C GLN A 99 18.57 5.32 -11.95
N VAL A 100 19.39 5.88 -11.08
CA VAL A 100 20.72 5.34 -10.77
C VAL A 100 20.81 4.91 -9.33
N ILE A 101 21.35 3.71 -9.10
CA ILE A 101 21.64 3.19 -7.76
C ILE A 101 23.15 2.97 -7.66
N LEU A 102 23.81 3.73 -6.78
CA LEU A 102 25.24 3.58 -6.53
C LEU A 102 25.48 2.80 -5.23
N PRO A 103 26.42 1.83 -5.23
CA PRO A 103 26.75 1.06 -4.02
C PRO A 103 27.39 1.93 -2.92
N PHE A 104 28.09 2.99 -3.28
CA PHE A 104 28.77 3.95 -2.40
C PHE A 104 28.97 5.29 -3.14
N ALA A 105 29.61 6.27 -2.50
CA ALA A 105 29.72 7.65 -2.99
C ALA A 105 30.22 7.74 -4.46
N SER A 106 29.66 8.66 -5.23
CA SER A 106 29.89 8.74 -6.68
C SER A 106 31.36 9.00 -7.04
N ASP A 107 32.06 9.81 -6.25
CA ASP A 107 33.49 10.11 -6.40
C ASP A 107 34.38 8.91 -6.07
N GLU A 108 33.93 8.04 -5.17
CA GLU A 108 34.59 6.77 -4.87
C GLU A 108 34.30 5.73 -5.95
N TYR A 109 33.08 5.70 -6.51
CA TYR A 109 32.68 4.82 -7.62
C TYR A 109 33.41 5.15 -8.92
N GLU A 110 33.60 6.43 -9.22
CA GLU A 110 34.32 6.88 -10.40
C GLU A 110 35.78 6.35 -10.44
N ARG A 111 36.37 6.00 -9.29
CA ARG A 111 37.73 5.43 -9.20
C ARG A 111 37.84 4.02 -9.77
N ASP A 112 36.72 3.32 -10.01
CA ASP A 112 36.72 2.03 -10.72
C ASP A 112 37.07 2.18 -12.21
N PHE A 113 36.94 3.39 -12.75
CA PHE A 113 37.10 3.67 -14.16
C PHE A 113 38.52 4.16 -14.44
N LYS A 114 39.26 3.39 -15.25
CA LYS A 114 40.69 3.62 -15.48
C LYS A 114 40.98 4.75 -16.47
N THR A 115 40.08 4.99 -17.42
CA THR A 115 40.28 5.96 -18.51
C THR A 115 39.45 7.22 -18.26
N ASP A 116 39.99 8.39 -18.63
CA ASP A 116 39.26 9.66 -18.49
C ASP A 116 37.97 9.68 -19.33
N ALA A 117 38.00 9.04 -20.52
CA ALA A 117 36.80 8.87 -21.34
C ALA A 117 35.67 8.11 -20.60
N SER A 118 36.00 7.06 -19.84
CA SER A 118 35.02 6.30 -19.06
C SER A 118 34.48 7.10 -17.88
N LYS A 119 35.30 7.95 -17.25
CA LYS A 119 34.88 8.87 -16.19
C LYS A 119 33.95 9.95 -16.74
N ASP A 120 34.27 10.53 -17.89
CA ASP A 120 33.44 11.55 -18.53
C ASP A 120 32.10 10.98 -18.99
N GLU A 121 32.09 9.76 -19.53
CA GLU A 121 30.85 9.03 -19.84
C GLU A 121 29.98 8.82 -18.59
N PHE A 122 30.59 8.34 -17.49
CA PHE A 122 29.89 8.17 -16.22
C PHE A 122 29.27 9.49 -15.72
N ARG A 123 30.03 10.60 -15.73
CA ARG A 123 29.54 11.93 -15.34
C ARG A 123 28.40 12.41 -16.24
N ALA A 124 28.50 12.18 -17.55
CA ALA A 124 27.45 12.52 -18.50
C ALA A 124 26.16 11.73 -18.22
N LEU A 125 26.26 10.43 -17.94
CA LEU A 125 25.12 9.58 -17.58
C LEU A 125 24.50 9.96 -16.22
N MET A 126 25.33 10.31 -15.24
CA MET A 126 24.87 10.85 -13.95
C MET A 126 24.09 12.15 -14.11
N ALA A 127 24.57 13.07 -14.96
CA ALA A 127 23.85 14.30 -15.27
C ALA A 127 22.49 14.01 -15.96
N ARG A 128 22.45 13.00 -16.84
CA ARG A 128 21.23 12.57 -17.55
C ARG A 128 20.17 11.96 -16.63
N ALA A 129 20.56 11.34 -15.51
CA ALA A 129 19.61 10.86 -14.51
C ALA A 129 18.80 12.00 -13.84
N ASN A 130 19.15 13.27 -14.11
CA ASN A 130 18.41 14.46 -13.67
C ASN A 130 18.05 14.46 -12.18
N GLY A 131 19.01 14.02 -11.36
CA GLY A 131 18.87 13.93 -9.91
C GLY A 131 18.18 12.67 -9.40
N ALA A 132 17.69 11.75 -10.23
CA ALA A 132 17.12 10.46 -9.80
C ALA A 132 18.20 9.43 -9.41
N VAL A 133 19.03 9.78 -8.43
CA VAL A 133 20.16 8.98 -7.96
C VAL A 133 19.98 8.62 -6.49
N MET A 134 20.12 7.34 -6.16
CA MET A 134 20.23 6.85 -4.78
C MET A 134 21.63 6.29 -4.55
N THR A 135 22.33 6.86 -3.57
CA THR A 135 23.63 6.36 -3.12
C THR A 135 23.44 5.59 -1.82
N LEU A 136 23.91 4.34 -1.78
CA LEU A 136 23.83 3.47 -0.60
C LEU A 136 25.03 3.67 0.35
N ASP A 137 25.00 2.96 1.47
CA ASP A 137 25.98 3.01 2.57
C ASP A 137 27.17 2.06 2.41
N GLY A 138 27.47 1.65 1.18
CA GLY A 138 28.58 0.76 0.91
C GLY A 138 29.93 1.38 1.22
N THR A 139 30.93 0.51 1.35
CA THR A 139 32.33 0.89 1.51
C THR A 139 33.20 -0.05 0.70
N ARG A 140 34.39 0.42 0.28
CA ARG A 140 35.36 -0.41 -0.45
C ARG A 140 35.88 -1.60 0.36
N VAL A 141 35.96 -1.46 1.69
CA VAL A 141 36.37 -2.57 2.56
C VAL A 141 35.40 -3.75 2.45
N ALA A 142 34.11 -3.47 2.22
CA ALA A 142 33.06 -4.47 2.06
C ALA A 142 32.47 -4.45 0.63
N GLU A 143 33.33 -4.38 -0.39
CA GLU A 143 32.93 -4.19 -1.78
C GLU A 143 31.86 -5.17 -2.27
N ASN A 144 32.07 -6.48 -2.12
CA ASN A 144 31.09 -7.50 -2.54
C ASN A 144 29.72 -7.32 -1.86
N ARG A 145 29.70 -6.92 -0.58
CA ARG A 145 28.45 -6.65 0.14
C ARG A 145 27.76 -5.41 -0.43
N SER A 146 28.52 -4.38 -0.77
CA SER A 146 28.04 -3.10 -1.30
C SER A 146 27.39 -3.28 -2.68
N TYR A 147 28.07 -4.00 -3.59
CA TYR A 147 27.49 -4.33 -4.90
C TYR A 147 26.24 -5.20 -4.79
N ARG A 148 26.23 -6.18 -3.88
CA ARG A 148 25.02 -6.99 -3.62
C ARG A 148 23.86 -6.15 -3.10
N ALA A 149 24.12 -5.17 -2.23
CA ALA A 149 23.10 -4.25 -1.73
C ALA A 149 22.51 -3.41 -2.88
N ALA A 150 23.35 -2.86 -3.76
CA ALA A 150 22.91 -2.13 -4.95
C ALA A 150 22.09 -3.02 -5.91
N GLY A 151 22.56 -4.24 -6.20
CA GLY A 151 21.82 -5.21 -7.02
C GLY A 151 20.46 -5.55 -6.45
N ARG A 152 20.36 -5.80 -5.13
CA ARG A 152 19.07 -6.05 -4.46
C ARG A 152 18.15 -4.83 -4.49
N MET A 153 18.69 -3.62 -4.36
CA MET A 153 17.92 -2.40 -4.49
C MET A 153 17.37 -2.23 -5.91
N MET A 154 18.19 -2.51 -6.94
CA MET A 154 17.77 -2.50 -8.34
C MET A 154 16.61 -3.47 -8.57
N LEU A 155 16.69 -4.70 -8.04
CA LEU A 155 15.61 -5.68 -8.15
C LEU A 155 14.31 -5.18 -7.51
N ARG A 156 14.38 -4.54 -6.34
CA ARG A 156 13.20 -3.92 -5.69
C ARG A 156 12.56 -2.81 -6.52
N GLN A 157 13.35 -2.18 -7.39
CA GLN A 157 12.91 -1.14 -8.30
C GLN A 157 12.62 -1.64 -9.71
N SER A 158 12.54 -2.96 -9.94
CA SER A 158 12.36 -3.55 -11.27
C SER A 158 11.06 -4.33 -11.39
N ASP A 159 10.35 -4.14 -12.51
CA ASP A 159 9.22 -4.99 -12.91
C ASP A 159 9.67 -6.07 -13.92
N VAL A 160 10.74 -5.80 -14.67
CA VAL A 160 11.45 -6.71 -15.59
C VAL A 160 12.95 -6.46 -15.43
N VAL A 161 13.78 -7.49 -15.58
CA VAL A 161 15.25 -7.37 -15.59
C VAL A 161 15.80 -7.77 -16.94
N ILE A 162 16.75 -7.00 -17.48
CA ILE A 162 17.60 -7.42 -18.60
C ILE A 162 18.95 -7.83 -18.02
N ALA A 163 19.32 -9.09 -18.22
CA ALA A 163 20.59 -9.66 -17.78
C ALA A 163 21.48 -9.95 -19.00
N VAL A 164 22.65 -9.32 -19.08
CA VAL A 164 23.64 -9.55 -20.15
C VAL A 164 24.80 -10.37 -19.60
N TRP A 165 24.80 -11.69 -19.86
CA TRP A 165 25.75 -12.61 -19.22
C TRP A 165 25.96 -13.88 -20.06
N ASP A 166 27.16 -14.44 -20.00
CA ASP A 166 27.65 -15.58 -20.82
C ASP A 166 27.03 -16.94 -20.51
N GLY A 167 26.24 -17.08 -19.44
CA GLY A 167 25.69 -18.35 -18.96
C GLY A 167 26.55 -19.05 -17.91
N GLU A 168 27.75 -18.55 -17.64
CA GLU A 168 28.70 -19.16 -16.70
C GLU A 168 28.31 -18.92 -15.24
N PRO A 169 28.74 -19.80 -14.30
CA PRO A 169 28.53 -19.60 -12.87
C PRO A 169 29.09 -18.26 -12.38
N ALA A 170 28.37 -17.60 -11.48
CA ALA A 170 28.76 -16.32 -10.94
C ALA A 170 30.00 -16.46 -10.04
N GLU A 171 31.03 -15.65 -10.31
CA GLU A 171 32.27 -15.59 -9.52
C GLU A 171 32.03 -15.16 -8.06
N SER A 172 30.91 -14.47 -7.81
CA SER A 172 30.45 -14.08 -6.48
C SER A 172 28.92 -14.02 -6.43
N ASP A 173 28.38 -13.97 -5.22
CA ASP A 173 26.95 -13.74 -4.97
C ASP A 173 26.48 -12.29 -5.27
N ALA A 174 27.37 -11.44 -5.76
CA ALA A 174 27.07 -10.11 -6.30
C ALA A 174 27.15 -10.06 -7.85
N GLY A 175 27.53 -11.15 -8.51
CA GLY A 175 27.65 -11.21 -9.97
C GLY A 175 26.30 -11.26 -10.70
N THR A 176 26.33 -11.00 -12.01
CA THR A 176 25.14 -10.94 -12.89
C THR A 176 24.25 -12.19 -12.79
N GLY A 177 24.85 -13.38 -12.82
CA GLY A 177 24.10 -14.65 -12.70
C GLY A 177 23.39 -14.81 -11.35
N ALA A 178 24.01 -14.34 -10.25
CA ALA A 178 23.41 -14.35 -8.92
C ALA A 178 22.24 -13.36 -8.82
N ILE A 179 22.38 -12.17 -9.42
CA ILE A 179 21.29 -11.18 -9.51
C ILE A 179 20.12 -11.72 -10.34
N ALA A 180 20.40 -12.37 -11.47
CA ALA A 180 19.37 -13.02 -12.30
C ALA A 180 18.62 -14.12 -11.53
N ALA A 181 19.32 -14.96 -10.75
CA ALA A 181 18.70 -15.95 -9.88
C ALA A 181 17.83 -15.32 -8.78
N ALA A 182 18.30 -14.24 -8.17
CA ALA A 182 17.53 -13.49 -7.17
C ALA A 182 16.26 -12.87 -7.79
N ALA A 183 16.34 -12.36 -9.02
CA ALA A 183 15.18 -11.85 -9.76
C ALA A 183 14.13 -12.95 -10.00
N LEU A 184 14.53 -14.13 -10.45
CA LEU A 184 13.62 -15.27 -10.63
C LEU A 184 12.96 -15.70 -9.32
N SER A 185 13.73 -15.73 -8.22
CA SER A 185 13.23 -16.05 -6.88
C SER A 185 12.20 -15.02 -6.39
N ALA A 186 12.38 -13.76 -6.75
CA ALA A 186 11.44 -12.67 -6.50
C ALA A 186 10.27 -12.63 -7.52
N ARG A 187 10.16 -13.60 -8.42
CA ARG A 187 9.16 -13.67 -9.52
C ARG A 187 9.21 -12.48 -10.47
N ILE A 188 10.38 -11.86 -10.63
CA ILE A 188 10.62 -10.81 -11.61
C ILE A 188 11.06 -11.48 -12.92
N PRO A 189 10.37 -11.24 -14.05
CA PRO A 189 10.79 -11.76 -15.33
C PRO A 189 12.19 -11.26 -15.74
N VAL A 190 13.02 -12.17 -16.24
CA VAL A 190 14.38 -11.86 -16.70
C VAL A 190 14.49 -12.12 -18.21
N LEU A 191 14.89 -11.09 -18.96
CA LEU A 191 15.30 -11.19 -20.34
C LEU A 191 16.82 -11.36 -20.38
N TRP A 192 17.28 -12.49 -20.89
CA TRP A 192 18.69 -12.86 -20.91
C TRP A 192 19.27 -12.67 -22.32
N ILE A 193 20.34 -11.91 -22.41
CA ILE A 193 21.15 -11.73 -23.62
C ILE A 193 22.49 -12.40 -23.35
N ASN A 194 22.83 -13.42 -24.15
CA ASN A 194 24.06 -14.17 -23.97
C ASN A 194 25.11 -13.77 -25.03
N PRO A 195 26.18 -13.03 -24.65
CA PRO A 195 27.21 -12.57 -25.58
C PRO A 195 28.03 -13.71 -26.22
N SER A 196 28.02 -14.91 -25.61
CA SER A 196 28.74 -16.09 -26.12
C SER A 196 27.96 -16.85 -27.19
N LEU A 197 26.67 -16.55 -27.40
CA LEU A 197 25.86 -17.19 -28.43
C LEU A 197 25.97 -16.45 -29.78
N PRO A 198 25.89 -17.17 -30.92
CA PRO A 198 25.90 -16.55 -32.25
C PRO A 198 24.65 -15.68 -32.51
N ASP A 199 23.53 -16.07 -31.90
CA ASP A 199 22.27 -15.34 -31.89
C ASP A 199 22.15 -14.59 -30.56
N LEU A 200 22.32 -13.27 -30.63
CA LEU A 200 22.27 -12.36 -29.48
C LEU A 200 20.84 -11.92 -29.13
N GLY A 201 19.81 -12.56 -29.71
CA GLY A 201 18.42 -12.28 -29.38
C GLY A 201 18.13 -12.47 -27.88
N ALA A 202 17.35 -11.54 -27.30
CA ALA A 202 16.93 -11.66 -25.91
C ALA A 202 15.99 -12.87 -25.73
N ARG A 203 16.29 -13.71 -24.74
CA ARG A 203 15.50 -14.91 -24.40
C ARG A 203 14.89 -14.76 -23.02
N ARG A 204 13.75 -15.38 -22.75
CA ARG A 204 13.16 -15.38 -21.41
C ARG A 204 13.85 -16.44 -20.56
N LEU A 205 14.48 -16.01 -19.47
CA LEU A 205 15.04 -16.93 -18.49
C LEU A 205 13.91 -17.55 -17.66
N THR A 206 13.90 -18.88 -17.55
CA THR A 206 12.86 -19.61 -16.80
C THR A 206 13.38 -20.26 -15.54
N HIS A 207 14.64 -20.69 -15.52
CA HIS A 207 15.21 -21.38 -14.36
C HIS A 207 16.72 -21.23 -14.27
N ILE A 208 17.19 -21.04 -13.03
CA ILE A 208 18.57 -21.19 -12.60
C ILE A 208 18.54 -22.15 -11.40
N LYS A 209 19.33 -23.23 -11.43
CA LYS A 209 19.42 -24.18 -10.31
C LYS A 209 20.25 -23.62 -9.16
N ASP A 210 21.55 -23.43 -9.41
CA ASP A 210 22.51 -22.80 -8.50
C ASP A 210 23.35 -21.78 -9.29
N PRO A 211 23.21 -20.48 -9.03
CA PRO A 211 23.93 -19.46 -9.78
C PRO A 211 25.45 -19.47 -9.55
N VAL A 212 25.95 -20.13 -8.50
CA VAL A 212 27.37 -20.18 -8.13
C VAL A 212 28.01 -21.51 -8.53
N ARG A 213 27.24 -22.60 -8.57
CA ARG A 213 27.78 -23.96 -8.79
C ARG A 213 27.40 -24.61 -10.11
N ASP A 214 26.24 -24.30 -10.66
CA ASP A 214 25.70 -25.00 -11.82
C ASP A 214 25.83 -24.14 -13.09
N PRO A 215 26.61 -24.59 -14.09
CA PRO A 215 26.54 -24.01 -15.42
C PRO A 215 25.25 -24.48 -16.13
N ALA A 216 24.70 -23.64 -17.01
CA ALA A 216 23.50 -23.85 -17.84
C ALA A 216 22.15 -23.39 -17.24
N PRO A 217 21.88 -22.07 -17.25
CA PRO A 217 20.51 -21.56 -17.12
C PRO A 217 19.59 -22.10 -18.24
N LYS A 218 18.29 -22.24 -17.93
CA LYS A 218 17.27 -22.57 -18.94
C LYS A 218 16.56 -21.31 -19.41
N ALA A 219 16.43 -21.17 -20.72
CA ALA A 219 15.74 -20.05 -21.35
C ALA A 219 14.88 -20.50 -22.53
N GLU A 220 13.85 -19.73 -22.81
CA GLU A 220 12.91 -19.90 -23.91
C GLU A 220 13.03 -18.72 -24.86
N ASP A 221 12.82 -18.96 -26.16
CA ASP A 221 12.78 -17.89 -27.14
C ASP A 221 11.64 -16.93 -26.84
N LEU A 222 11.89 -15.64 -26.99
CA LEU A 222 10.96 -14.59 -26.63
C LEU A 222 10.35 -13.97 -27.89
N THR A 223 9.06 -14.18 -28.12
CA THR A 223 8.35 -13.48 -29.20
C THR A 223 7.82 -12.13 -28.71
N ALA A 224 7.53 -11.21 -29.63
CA ALA A 224 6.88 -9.94 -29.30
C ALA A 224 5.52 -10.13 -28.59
N LYS A 225 4.81 -11.23 -28.90
CA LYS A 225 3.55 -11.57 -28.25
C LYS A 225 3.75 -12.03 -26.81
N ASP A 226 4.85 -12.71 -26.52
CA ASP A 226 5.18 -13.13 -25.15
C ASP A 226 5.50 -11.92 -24.27
N VAL A 227 6.16 -10.90 -24.82
CA VAL A 227 6.38 -9.61 -24.14
C VAL A 227 5.03 -8.94 -23.84
N ASP A 228 4.10 -8.91 -24.81
CA ASP A 228 2.75 -8.34 -24.59
C ASP A 228 2.01 -9.07 -23.46
N VAL A 229 2.03 -10.41 -23.45
CA VAL A 229 1.39 -11.21 -22.39
C VAL A 229 2.02 -10.95 -21.03
N LEU A 230 3.35 -10.83 -20.99
CA LEU A 230 4.10 -10.54 -19.78
C LEU A 230 3.75 -9.16 -19.22
N LEU A 231 3.78 -8.13 -20.05
CA LEU A 231 3.43 -6.77 -19.63
C LEU A 231 1.94 -6.65 -19.28
N ALA A 232 1.06 -7.37 -19.99
CA ALA A 232 -0.36 -7.38 -19.68
C ALA A 232 -0.63 -7.92 -18.26
N ARG A 233 0.02 -9.02 -17.86
CA ARG A 233 -0.08 -9.55 -16.49
C ARG A 233 0.39 -8.56 -15.42
N LEU A 234 1.41 -7.76 -15.72
CA LEU A 234 1.97 -6.80 -14.77
C LEU A 234 1.15 -5.51 -14.62
N LEU A 235 0.54 -5.04 -15.72
CA LEU A 235 0.00 -3.68 -15.83
C LEU A 235 -1.53 -3.63 -15.88
N PHE A 236 -2.20 -4.69 -16.31
CA PHE A 236 -3.67 -4.68 -16.41
C PHE A 236 -4.31 -4.73 -15.03
N PRO A 237 -5.43 -4.02 -14.84
CA PRO A 237 -6.22 -4.20 -13.63
C PRO A 237 -6.71 -5.65 -13.57
N PRO A 238 -6.89 -6.20 -12.36
CA PRO A 238 -7.36 -7.57 -12.20
C PRO A 238 -8.72 -7.73 -12.89
N GLN A 239 -8.74 -8.54 -13.97
CA GLN A 239 -9.97 -9.01 -14.58
C GLN A 239 -10.43 -10.20 -13.73
N VAL A 240 -11.64 -10.15 -13.20
CA VAL A 240 -12.22 -11.30 -12.49
C VAL A 240 -12.40 -12.40 -13.54
N ALA A 241 -11.44 -13.32 -13.62
CA ALA A 241 -11.52 -14.50 -14.47
C ALA A 241 -12.84 -15.23 -14.16
N GLY A 242 -13.68 -15.41 -15.19
CA GLY A 242 -15.09 -15.71 -15.05
C GLY A 242 -15.43 -17.15 -14.68
N HIS A 243 -16.63 -17.33 -14.10
CA HIS A 243 -17.65 -18.33 -14.45
C HIS A 243 -18.96 -18.03 -13.67
N ASP A 244 -20.06 -17.83 -14.40
CA ASP A 244 -21.48 -18.09 -14.07
C ASP A 244 -22.10 -17.89 -12.67
N SER A 245 -21.77 -16.82 -11.94
CA SER A 245 -22.68 -16.39 -10.85
C SER A 245 -22.73 -14.87 -10.70
N GLY A 246 -23.68 -14.20 -11.36
CA GLY A 246 -24.23 -12.87 -10.98
C GLY A 246 -23.28 -11.69 -10.65
N GLN A 247 -21.96 -11.81 -10.83
CA GLN A 247 -20.93 -10.95 -10.20
C GLN A 247 -20.15 -10.08 -11.19
N GLY A 248 -20.71 -9.76 -12.37
CA GLY A 248 -20.13 -8.83 -13.35
C GLY A 248 -19.90 -7.38 -12.85
N LYS A 249 -20.25 -7.07 -11.58
CA LYS A 249 -20.00 -5.77 -10.93
C LYS A 249 -18.68 -5.71 -10.15
N ALA A 250 -18.10 -6.83 -9.71
CA ALA A 250 -16.89 -6.83 -8.88
C ALA A 250 -15.62 -6.43 -9.67
N GLY A 251 -15.53 -6.80 -10.95
CA GLY A 251 -14.39 -6.48 -11.83
C GLY A 251 -14.26 -4.99 -12.23
N ARG A 252 -15.17 -4.12 -11.79
CA ARG A 252 -15.16 -2.67 -12.06
C ARG A 252 -15.11 -1.80 -10.79
N GLU A 253 -14.75 -2.38 -9.64
CA GLU A 253 -14.65 -1.62 -8.38
C GLU A 253 -13.61 -0.51 -8.45
N TRP A 254 -12.46 -0.76 -9.10
CA TRP A 254 -11.45 0.28 -9.38
C TRP A 254 -12.03 1.44 -10.19
N HIS A 255 -12.92 1.16 -11.16
CA HIS A 255 -13.55 2.20 -11.98
C HIS A 255 -14.45 3.09 -11.14
N ALA A 256 -15.18 2.47 -10.21
CA ALA A 256 -16.04 3.16 -9.28
C ALA A 256 -15.26 3.95 -8.21
N TYR A 257 -14.00 3.59 -7.94
CA TYR A 257 -13.06 4.38 -7.15
C TYR A 257 -12.56 5.60 -7.96
N LEU A 258 -11.97 5.36 -9.14
CA LEU A 258 -11.36 6.42 -9.97
C LEU A 258 -12.35 7.45 -10.53
N LYS A 259 -13.64 7.12 -10.66
CA LYS A 259 -14.69 8.06 -11.08
C LYS A 259 -15.42 8.72 -9.90
N ARG A 260 -15.05 8.40 -8.67
CA ARG A 260 -15.77 8.90 -7.50
C ARG A 260 -15.54 10.37 -7.31
N THR A 261 -16.59 11.13 -7.04
CA THR A 261 -16.46 12.51 -6.59
C THR A 261 -16.36 12.59 -5.08
N TRP A 262 -15.87 13.72 -4.58
CA TRP A 262 -15.92 14.02 -3.16
C TRP A 262 -17.34 13.81 -2.62
N PRO A 263 -17.52 12.98 -1.59
CA PRO A 263 -18.82 12.71 -1.04
C PRO A 263 -19.47 14.01 -0.55
N ARG A 264 -20.67 14.30 -1.06
CA ARG A 264 -21.52 15.39 -0.58
C ARG A 264 -22.48 14.79 0.45
N TRP A 265 -22.28 15.17 1.71
CA TRP A 265 -23.16 14.93 2.88
C TRP A 265 -23.21 13.50 3.45
N PRO A 266 -22.73 13.27 4.69
CA PRO A 266 -22.86 11.99 5.36
C PRO A 266 -23.93 12.02 6.48
N LEU A 267 -25.22 12.03 6.14
CA LEU A 267 -26.32 12.00 7.14
C LEU A 267 -26.16 10.83 8.14
N LEU A 268 -25.87 9.61 7.67
CA LEU A 268 -25.64 8.45 8.55
C LEU A 268 -24.31 8.55 9.32
N GLY A 269 -23.30 9.19 8.74
CA GLY A 269 -22.02 9.39 9.42
C GLY A 269 -22.12 10.31 10.64
N TRP A 270 -23.03 11.27 10.60
CA TRP A 270 -23.35 12.13 11.74
C TRP A 270 -24.02 11.35 12.88
N ALA A 271 -25.01 10.51 12.54
CA ALA A 271 -25.68 9.65 13.52
C ALA A 271 -24.68 8.75 14.28
N TYR A 272 -23.71 8.16 13.58
CA TYR A 272 -22.65 7.39 14.21
C TYR A 272 -21.73 8.23 15.11
N GLY A 273 -21.31 9.42 14.64
CA GLY A 273 -20.40 10.29 15.40
C GLY A 273 -21.00 10.77 16.72
N LEU A 274 -22.27 11.19 16.70
CA LEU A 274 -23.02 11.54 17.91
C LEU A 274 -23.16 10.35 18.85
N TRP A 275 -23.62 9.20 18.32
CA TRP A 275 -23.79 7.99 19.10
C TRP A 275 -22.48 7.57 19.78
N ALA A 276 -21.38 7.45 19.04
CA ALA A 276 -20.10 7.02 19.59
C ALA A 276 -19.57 7.97 20.68
N SER A 277 -19.84 9.28 20.55
CA SER A 277 -19.42 10.28 21.54
C SER A 277 -20.24 10.23 22.83
N LEU A 278 -21.54 9.95 22.72
CA LEU A 278 -22.43 9.71 23.87
C LEU A 278 -21.96 8.50 24.68
N TRP A 279 -21.69 7.38 24.02
CA TRP A 279 -21.36 6.11 24.69
C TRP A 279 -19.90 6.01 25.17
N ALA A 280 -19.00 6.82 24.61
CA ALA A 280 -17.62 6.94 25.09
C ALA A 280 -17.45 7.96 26.23
N TRP A 281 -18.54 8.65 26.64
CA TRP A 281 -18.53 9.75 27.61
C TRP A 281 -17.57 10.90 27.21
N THR A 282 -17.32 11.07 25.92
CA THR A 282 -16.41 12.11 25.39
C THR A 282 -17.13 13.42 25.03
N TRP A 283 -18.43 13.54 25.34
CA TRP A 283 -19.21 14.77 25.16
C TRP A 283 -18.48 15.99 25.76
N LEU A 284 -17.88 15.87 26.94
CA LEU A 284 -17.31 17.00 27.67
C LEU A 284 -15.94 17.52 27.16
N GLY A 285 -15.34 16.96 26.10
CA GLY A 285 -13.94 17.29 25.78
C GLY A 285 -13.45 17.25 24.34
N LEU A 286 -14.25 16.83 23.35
CA LEU A 286 -13.82 16.86 21.94
C LEU A 286 -14.95 17.40 21.09
N GLY A 287 -14.75 18.61 20.56
CA GLY A 287 -15.67 19.25 19.64
C GLY A 287 -16.08 18.29 18.53
N ILE A 288 -17.39 18.12 18.36
CA ILE A 288 -17.96 17.48 17.17
C ILE A 288 -17.70 18.45 16.02
N SER A 289 -16.50 18.41 15.46
CA SER A 289 -16.19 19.21 14.30
C SER A 289 -16.86 18.55 13.09
N LEU A 290 -17.76 19.30 12.47
CA LEU A 290 -18.20 19.02 11.11
C LEU A 290 -16.92 19.00 10.25
N PRO A 291 -16.72 18.02 9.37
CA PRO A 291 -15.76 18.14 8.28
C PRO A 291 -16.24 19.23 7.33
N THR A 292 -16.00 20.46 7.76
CA THR A 292 -16.03 21.66 6.95
C THR A 292 -15.04 21.47 5.82
N ARG A 293 -15.20 22.26 4.76
CA ARG A 293 -14.26 22.23 3.63
C ARG A 293 -12.81 22.50 4.08
N ALA A 294 -12.60 23.14 5.23
CA ALA A 294 -11.30 23.42 5.86
C ALA A 294 -10.64 22.17 6.50
N GLU A 295 -11.38 21.30 7.21
CA GLU A 295 -10.83 20.01 7.69
C GLU A 295 -10.38 19.05 6.58
N ARG A 296 -10.76 19.32 5.32
CA ARG A 296 -10.34 18.54 4.14
C ARG A 296 -8.95 18.91 3.64
N GLU A 297 -8.46 20.10 4.03
CA GLU A 297 -7.09 20.57 3.73
C GLU A 297 -6.15 20.35 4.92
N ASP A 298 -6.70 20.29 6.15
CA ASP A 298 -5.97 20.10 7.42
C ASP A 298 -5.96 18.65 7.94
N VAL A 299 -6.32 17.66 7.12
CA VAL A 299 -6.08 16.25 7.49
C VAL A 299 -4.59 16.13 7.79
N PRO A 300 -4.18 15.72 9.01
CA PRO A 300 -2.78 15.59 9.31
C PRO A 300 -2.22 14.57 8.33
N TRP A 301 -1.46 15.04 7.33
CA TRP A 301 -0.47 14.21 6.69
C TRP A 301 0.45 13.85 7.84
N PRO A 302 0.50 12.59 8.30
CA PRO A 302 1.33 12.23 9.44
C PRO A 302 2.71 12.77 9.13
N GLY A 303 3.07 13.81 9.88
CA GLY A 303 4.29 14.56 9.72
C GLY A 303 5.12 14.27 10.96
N PRO A 304 6.42 14.59 10.92
CA PRO A 304 7.27 14.38 12.09
C PRO A 304 6.66 15.11 13.27
N ALA A 305 6.15 14.35 14.24
CA ALA A 305 5.77 14.89 15.54
C ALA A 305 7.08 15.17 16.29
N ASP A 306 7.57 16.41 16.23
CA ASP A 306 8.37 17.14 17.23
C ASP A 306 9.40 16.37 18.10
N GLY A 307 9.95 15.25 17.60
CA GLY A 307 10.63 14.25 18.45
C GLY A 307 12.00 13.79 17.95
N LEU A 308 12.47 14.32 16.82
CA LEU A 308 13.84 14.10 16.35
C LEU A 308 14.79 14.92 17.22
N ARG A 309 15.80 14.27 17.80
CA ARG A 309 16.66 14.89 18.83
C ARG A 309 17.90 15.56 18.24
N ASP A 310 18.31 15.15 17.05
CA ASP A 310 19.54 15.58 16.39
C ASP A 310 19.24 16.59 15.27
N GLU A 311 19.61 17.86 15.48
CA GLU A 311 19.40 18.94 14.51
C GLU A 311 20.10 18.71 13.17
N ALA A 312 21.27 18.07 13.16
CA ALA A 312 22.00 17.82 11.91
C ALA A 312 21.30 16.74 11.09
N ALA A 313 20.88 15.66 11.76
CA ALA A 313 20.09 14.59 11.15
C ALA A 313 18.75 15.12 10.58
N LEU A 314 18.08 16.00 11.34
CA LEU A 314 16.88 16.71 10.91
C LEU A 314 17.08 17.47 9.60
N ARG A 315 18.14 18.29 9.52
CA ARG A 315 18.44 19.07 8.32
C ARG A 315 18.67 18.17 7.10
N SER A 316 19.40 17.07 7.26
CA SER A 316 19.62 16.11 6.16
C SER A 316 18.30 15.49 5.67
N LEU A 317 17.40 15.13 6.60
CA LEU A 317 16.08 14.60 6.25
C LEU A 317 15.20 15.65 5.55
N GLU A 318 15.24 16.92 6.00
CA GLU A 318 14.50 18.02 5.39
C GLU A 318 14.98 18.31 3.97
N VAL A 319 16.30 18.31 3.73
CA VAL A 319 16.88 18.47 2.39
C VAL A 319 16.43 17.33 1.49
N ALA A 320 16.51 16.07 1.95
CA ALA A 320 16.03 14.92 1.20
C ALA A 320 14.52 15.03 0.88
N LYS A 321 13.69 15.46 1.84
CA LYS A 321 12.27 15.69 1.63
C LYS A 321 12.00 16.82 0.62
N LYS A 322 12.78 17.90 0.68
CA LYS A 322 12.66 19.06 -0.23
C LYS A 322 12.99 18.66 -1.67
N ASN A 323 14.08 17.92 -1.88
CA ASN A 323 14.49 17.44 -3.21
C ASN A 323 13.44 16.51 -3.83
N ASN A 324 12.73 15.75 -2.99
CA ASN A 324 11.71 14.80 -3.42
C ASN A 324 10.28 15.30 -3.20
N LYS A 325 10.07 16.60 -3.00
CA LYS A 325 8.77 17.19 -2.62
C LYS A 325 7.64 16.76 -3.56
N HIS A 326 7.90 16.71 -4.86
CA HIS A 326 6.92 16.30 -5.86
C HIS A 326 6.43 14.86 -5.68
N LEU A 327 7.31 13.92 -5.28
CA LEU A 327 6.95 12.54 -4.97
C LEU A 327 6.10 12.47 -3.70
N TYR A 328 6.50 13.19 -2.65
CA TYR A 328 5.74 13.23 -1.40
C TYR A 328 4.36 13.87 -1.56
N ASP A 329 4.25 14.96 -2.32
CA ASP A 329 2.98 15.60 -2.65
C ASP A 329 2.07 14.65 -3.45
N TYR A 330 2.66 13.84 -4.34
CA TYR A 330 1.93 12.82 -5.08
C TYR A 330 1.41 11.69 -4.18
N ILE A 331 2.27 11.09 -3.35
CA ILE A 331 1.87 10.05 -2.38
C ILE A 331 0.81 10.61 -1.42
N LYS A 332 0.97 11.86 -0.97
CA LYS A 332 -0.01 12.57 -0.12
C LYS A 332 -1.37 12.63 -0.77
N THR A 333 -1.42 13.04 -2.04
CA THR A 333 -2.69 13.14 -2.77
C THR A 333 -3.37 11.78 -2.91
N GLN A 334 -2.60 10.72 -3.24
CA GLN A 334 -3.12 9.35 -3.32
C GLN A 334 -3.68 8.87 -1.96
N TYR A 335 -2.93 9.10 -0.89
CA TYR A 335 -3.31 8.70 0.47
C TYR A 335 -4.57 9.41 0.94
N LEU A 336 -4.65 10.73 0.79
CA LEU A 336 -5.80 11.52 1.26
C LEU A 336 -7.10 11.04 0.62
N TRP A 337 -7.08 10.70 -0.67
CA TRP A 337 -8.24 10.11 -1.34
C TRP A 337 -8.62 8.74 -0.78
N ALA A 338 -7.64 7.85 -0.62
CA ALA A 338 -7.88 6.52 -0.09
C ALA A 338 -8.41 6.56 1.36
N ASP A 339 -7.79 7.34 2.24
CA ASP A 339 -8.17 7.44 3.65
C ASP A 339 -9.55 8.11 3.82
N GLN A 340 -9.82 9.20 3.10
CA GLN A 340 -11.12 9.88 3.18
C GLN A 340 -12.26 9.00 2.67
N LEU A 341 -12.04 8.25 1.58
CA LEU A 341 -13.04 7.30 1.08
C LEU A 341 -13.23 6.12 2.04
N ALA A 342 -12.15 5.64 2.67
CA ALA A 342 -12.24 4.62 3.72
C ALA A 342 -13.07 5.12 4.91
N ASN A 343 -12.78 6.32 5.41
CA ASN A 343 -13.50 6.96 6.51
C ASN A 343 -14.98 7.19 6.16
N TYR A 344 -15.26 7.66 4.94
CA TYR A 344 -16.62 7.85 4.47
C TYR A 344 -17.40 6.53 4.46
N CYS A 345 -16.85 5.48 3.83
CA CYS A 345 -17.54 4.19 3.73
C CYS A 345 -17.72 3.55 5.13
N ALA A 346 -16.71 3.67 6.00
CA ALA A 346 -16.80 3.20 7.39
C ALA A 346 -17.92 3.92 8.16
N ARG A 347 -17.98 5.26 8.11
CA ARG A 347 -19.00 6.05 8.82
C ARG A 347 -20.40 5.75 8.31
N GLN A 348 -20.58 5.59 7.00
CA GLN A 348 -21.88 5.24 6.41
C GLN A 348 -22.32 3.83 6.81
N PHE A 349 -21.41 2.85 6.74
CA PHE A 349 -21.70 1.49 7.16
C PHE A 349 -22.04 1.41 8.65
N ARG A 350 -21.25 2.07 9.50
CA ARG A 350 -21.49 2.10 10.95
C ARG A 350 -22.76 2.85 11.31
N GLY A 351 -22.99 3.99 10.68
CA GLY A 351 -24.22 4.77 10.84
C GLY A 351 -25.47 3.99 10.45
N ALA A 352 -25.41 3.17 9.40
CA ALA A 352 -26.53 2.35 8.95
C ALA A 352 -26.99 1.36 10.03
N TYR A 353 -26.08 0.55 10.59
CA TYR A 353 -26.48 -0.41 11.62
C TYR A 353 -26.82 0.27 12.96
N VAL A 354 -26.11 1.35 13.34
CA VAL A 354 -26.43 2.11 14.57
C VAL A 354 -27.83 2.69 14.47
N LEU A 355 -28.18 3.30 13.33
CA LEU A 355 -29.53 3.81 13.11
C LEU A 355 -30.57 2.69 13.18
N ALA A 356 -30.31 1.55 12.56
CA ALA A 356 -31.20 0.39 12.62
C ALA A 356 -31.45 -0.10 14.05
N PHE A 357 -30.38 -0.29 14.84
CA PHE A 357 -30.49 -0.72 16.24
C PHE A 357 -31.13 0.35 17.13
N CYS A 358 -30.90 1.63 16.89
CA CYS A 358 -31.57 2.71 17.63
C CYS A 358 -33.06 2.79 17.30
N LEU A 359 -33.46 2.58 16.05
CA LEU A 359 -34.86 2.66 15.61
C LEU A 359 -35.69 1.43 15.95
N ALA A 360 -35.07 0.24 16.05
CA ALA A 360 -35.80 -1.01 16.31
C ALA A 360 -36.64 -0.99 17.62
N PRO A 361 -36.12 -0.54 18.78
CA PRO A 361 -36.92 -0.39 19.99
C PRO A 361 -38.07 0.62 19.83
N TRP A 362 -37.88 1.68 19.04
CA TRP A 362 -38.94 2.66 18.77
C TRP A 362 -40.06 2.10 17.90
N ALA A 363 -39.77 1.15 17.00
CA ALA A 363 -40.82 0.41 16.30
C ALA A 363 -41.68 -0.42 17.26
N ILE A 364 -41.07 -0.98 18.30
CA ILE A 364 -41.75 -1.74 19.36
C ILE A 364 -42.60 -0.81 20.23
N VAL A 365 -42.06 0.35 20.65
CA VAL A 365 -42.84 1.40 21.36
C VAL A 365 -44.06 1.82 20.54
N ALA A 366 -43.89 2.07 19.23
CA ALA A 366 -45.00 2.42 18.34
C ALA A 366 -46.03 1.29 18.23
N ALA A 367 -45.60 0.02 18.27
CA ALA A 367 -46.51 -1.12 18.26
C ALA A 367 -47.33 -1.23 19.57
N VAL A 368 -46.70 -1.04 20.73
CA VAL A 368 -47.35 -1.04 22.05
C VAL A 368 -48.36 0.12 22.17
N LEU A 369 -48.04 1.29 21.61
CA LEU A 369 -48.95 2.44 21.55
C LEU A 369 -50.00 2.35 20.42
N HIS A 370 -50.09 1.23 19.70
CA HIS A 370 -50.99 1.01 18.57
C HIS A 370 -50.86 2.04 17.43
N LEU A 371 -49.70 2.66 17.26
CA LEU A 371 -49.39 3.64 16.21
C LEU A 371 -49.04 2.92 14.89
N SER A 372 -50.06 2.39 14.21
CA SER A 372 -49.92 1.51 13.04
C SER A 372 -49.13 2.12 11.87
N LYS A 373 -49.30 3.42 11.59
CA LYS A 373 -48.54 4.13 10.54
C LYS A 373 -47.08 4.34 10.95
N ALA A 374 -46.82 4.68 12.21
CA ALA A 374 -45.48 4.97 12.71
C ALA A 374 -44.59 3.72 12.67
N LYS A 375 -45.09 2.55 13.13
CA LYS A 375 -44.30 1.31 13.09
C LYS A 375 -43.87 0.91 11.66
N LEU A 376 -44.76 1.07 10.68
CA LEU A 376 -44.48 0.74 9.28
C LEU A 376 -43.41 1.67 8.70
N VAL A 377 -43.48 2.97 9.00
CA VAL A 377 -42.48 3.94 8.56
C VAL A 377 -41.11 3.63 9.15
N ILE A 378 -41.03 3.32 10.46
CA ILE A 378 -39.76 2.99 11.12
C ILE A 378 -39.14 1.73 10.49
N VAL A 379 -39.93 0.66 10.31
CA VAL A 379 -39.44 -0.58 9.69
C VAL A 379 -39.01 -0.36 8.25
N ALA A 380 -39.78 0.39 7.46
CA ALA A 380 -39.42 0.72 6.08
C ALA A 380 -38.10 1.50 5.99
N VAL A 381 -37.86 2.42 6.92
CA VAL A 381 -36.58 3.16 7.02
C VAL A 381 -35.44 2.21 7.36
N ILE A 382 -35.61 1.30 8.34
CA ILE A 382 -34.59 0.31 8.71
C ILE A 382 -34.22 -0.55 7.50
N VAL A 383 -35.22 -1.16 6.83
CA VAL A 383 -35.00 -2.01 5.66
C VAL A 383 -34.34 -1.22 4.52
N GLY A 384 -34.81 -0.01 4.24
CA GLY A 384 -34.23 0.85 3.21
C GLY A 384 -32.76 1.18 3.45
N VAL A 385 -32.37 1.48 4.69
CA VAL A 385 -30.98 1.79 5.07
C VAL A 385 -30.09 0.55 4.95
N VAL A 386 -30.55 -0.62 5.41
CA VAL A 386 -29.79 -1.88 5.33
C VAL A 386 -29.60 -2.31 3.87
N VAL A 387 -30.68 -2.29 3.07
CA VAL A 387 -30.63 -2.63 1.65
C VAL A 387 -29.73 -1.66 0.88
N ALA A 388 -29.81 -0.36 1.16
CA ALA A 388 -28.91 0.61 0.55
C ALA A 388 -27.43 0.36 0.91
N ALA A 389 -27.13 0.06 2.18
CA ALA A 389 -25.78 -0.23 2.63
C ALA A 389 -25.19 -1.49 1.95
N ALA A 390 -26.01 -2.54 1.82
CA ALA A 390 -25.66 -3.78 1.12
C ALA A 390 -25.47 -3.54 -0.39
N TRP A 391 -26.41 -2.84 -1.03
CA TRP A 391 -26.37 -2.56 -2.46
C TRP A 391 -25.16 -1.70 -2.85
N HIS A 392 -24.79 -0.72 -2.03
CA HIS A 392 -23.59 0.09 -2.25
C HIS A 392 -22.28 -0.61 -1.88
N ARG A 393 -22.34 -1.83 -1.33
CA ARG A 393 -21.20 -2.66 -0.89
C ARG A 393 -20.23 -1.84 -0.04
N LEU A 394 -20.78 -1.05 0.89
CA LEU A 394 -20.01 -0.08 1.68
C LEU A 394 -18.86 -0.74 2.45
N HIS A 395 -19.10 -1.95 2.98
CA HIS A 395 -18.11 -2.71 3.73
C HIS A 395 -16.89 -3.12 2.88
N ALA A 396 -17.11 -3.76 1.73
CA ALA A 396 -16.03 -4.18 0.83
C ALA A 396 -15.19 -2.98 0.35
N ARG A 397 -15.85 -1.86 0.06
CA ARG A 397 -15.19 -0.62 -0.38
C ARG A 397 -14.41 0.04 0.74
N TRP A 398 -14.94 0.03 1.96
CA TRP A 398 -14.23 0.49 3.15
C TRP A 398 -12.93 -0.30 3.34
N LEU A 399 -12.98 -1.64 3.34
CA LEU A 399 -11.80 -2.47 3.53
C LEU A 399 -10.74 -2.25 2.44
N ALA A 400 -11.15 -2.21 1.16
CA ALA A 400 -10.21 -1.98 0.05
C ALA A 400 -9.55 -0.59 0.12
N CYS A 401 -10.32 0.47 0.41
CA CYS A 401 -9.75 1.82 0.55
C CYS A 401 -8.87 1.94 1.80
N ARG A 402 -9.22 1.25 2.91
CA ARG A 402 -8.40 1.24 4.13
C ARG A 402 -7.06 0.54 3.90
N GLY A 403 -7.07 -0.61 3.21
CA GLY A 403 -5.85 -1.31 2.82
C GLY A 403 -4.94 -0.44 1.94
N LEU A 404 -5.51 0.19 0.91
CA LEU A 404 -4.77 1.13 0.04
C LEU A 404 -4.20 2.31 0.84
N ALA A 405 -4.99 2.92 1.73
CA ALA A 405 -4.54 4.03 2.56
C ALA A 405 -3.38 3.63 3.47
N GLU A 406 -3.43 2.44 4.07
CA GLU A 406 -2.37 1.95 4.96
C GLU A 406 -1.08 1.65 4.18
N GLN A 407 -1.19 1.03 3.00
CA GLN A 407 -0.03 0.82 2.12
C GLN A 407 0.61 2.13 1.69
N LEU A 408 -0.18 3.15 1.33
CA LEU A 408 0.32 4.47 0.97
C LEU A 408 0.95 5.20 2.17
N ARG A 409 0.38 5.05 3.36
CA ARG A 409 0.95 5.59 4.61
C ARG A 409 2.34 5.02 4.88
N GLN A 410 2.51 3.70 4.69
CA GLN A 410 3.78 3.01 4.88
C GLN A 410 4.78 3.29 3.74
N LEU A 411 4.31 3.39 2.48
CA LEU A 411 5.15 3.77 1.35
C LEU A 411 5.87 5.09 1.59
N ARG A 412 5.19 6.09 2.18
CA ARG A 412 5.80 7.37 2.54
C ARG A 412 7.02 7.22 3.46
N ILE A 413 6.98 6.27 4.40
CA ILE A 413 8.04 6.03 5.39
C ILE A 413 9.17 5.20 4.77
N LEU A 414 8.83 4.24 3.89
CA LEU A 414 9.76 3.30 3.30
C LEU A 414 10.46 3.82 2.03
N ALA A 415 9.83 4.73 1.29
CA ALA A 415 10.35 5.24 0.02
C ALA A 415 11.76 5.87 0.12
N PRO A 416 12.11 6.63 1.20
CA PRO A 416 13.48 7.15 1.39
C PRO A 416 14.56 6.07 1.51
N LEU A 417 14.18 4.87 1.97
CA LEU A 417 15.06 3.71 2.05
C LEU A 417 15.07 2.92 0.73
N GLY A 418 14.43 3.43 -0.33
CA GLY A 418 14.24 2.72 -1.59
C GLY A 418 13.31 1.51 -1.48
N ARG A 419 12.52 1.43 -0.41
CA ARG A 419 11.64 0.30 -0.10
C ARG A 419 10.17 0.65 -0.32
N ALA A 420 9.35 -0.39 -0.47
CA ALA A 420 7.90 -0.31 -0.43
C ALA A 420 7.39 -1.44 0.50
N PRO A 421 6.17 -1.32 1.06
CA PRO A 421 5.56 -2.37 1.84
C PRO A 421 5.48 -3.68 1.06
N ALA A 422 5.79 -4.79 1.73
CA ALA A 422 5.72 -6.13 1.13
C ALA A 422 4.30 -6.38 0.60
N GLN A 423 4.22 -6.75 -0.67
CA GLN A 423 2.96 -7.15 -1.27
C GLN A 423 2.82 -8.66 -1.14
N ASP A 424 1.63 -9.12 -0.75
CA ASP A 424 1.29 -10.52 -0.92
C ASP A 424 1.35 -10.83 -2.43
N THR A 425 2.09 -11.85 -2.83
CA THR A 425 2.15 -12.35 -4.22
C THR A 425 1.32 -13.62 -4.39
N GLY A 426 0.43 -13.92 -3.44
CA GLY A 426 -0.50 -15.03 -3.51
C GLY A 426 -1.60 -14.82 -4.57
N PRO A 427 -2.31 -15.89 -4.95
CA PRO A 427 -3.38 -15.82 -5.96
C PRO A 427 -4.51 -14.83 -5.62
N ASP A 428 -4.71 -14.50 -4.34
CA ASP A 428 -5.75 -13.59 -3.88
C ASP A 428 -5.38 -12.11 -3.95
N SER A 429 -4.09 -11.76 -3.91
CA SER A 429 -3.61 -10.39 -4.10
C SER A 429 -3.64 -9.96 -5.57
N GLU A 430 -3.49 -10.92 -6.49
CA GLU A 430 -3.68 -10.74 -7.93
C GLU A 430 -5.13 -10.38 -8.29
N ARG A 431 -6.08 -10.57 -7.37
CA ARG A 431 -7.51 -10.26 -7.57
C ARG A 431 -7.93 -8.92 -6.99
N SER A 432 -7.05 -8.29 -6.21
CA SER A 432 -7.37 -7.10 -5.41
C SER A 432 -7.02 -5.81 -6.17
N TRP A 433 -8.04 -5.01 -6.47
CA TRP A 433 -7.83 -3.76 -7.19
C TRP A 433 -7.01 -2.73 -6.42
N ALA A 434 -7.10 -2.74 -5.08
CA ALA A 434 -6.34 -1.84 -4.22
C ALA A 434 -4.83 -2.10 -4.35
N ASP A 435 -4.42 -3.37 -4.35
CA ASP A 435 -3.02 -3.77 -4.48
C ASP A 435 -2.49 -3.48 -5.89
N TRP A 436 -3.32 -3.69 -6.92
CA TRP A 436 -2.99 -3.29 -8.29
C TRP A 436 -2.78 -1.76 -8.40
N HIS A 437 -3.69 -0.94 -7.86
CA HIS A 437 -3.56 0.53 -7.90
C HIS A 437 -2.33 0.98 -7.10
N PHE A 438 -2.07 0.36 -5.95
CA PHE A 438 -0.87 0.61 -5.16
C PHE A 438 0.41 0.30 -5.94
N ARG A 439 0.48 -0.83 -6.67
CA ARG A 439 1.62 -1.12 -7.58
C ARG A 439 1.82 -0.03 -8.63
N ALA A 440 0.74 0.44 -9.24
CA ALA A 440 0.81 1.53 -10.21
C ALA A 440 1.39 2.82 -9.59
N VAL A 441 0.98 3.16 -8.36
CA VAL A 441 1.55 4.30 -7.61
C VAL A 441 3.03 4.08 -7.30
N VAL A 442 3.43 2.91 -6.80
CA VAL A 442 4.84 2.58 -6.51
C VAL A 442 5.71 2.69 -7.77
N ARG A 443 5.21 2.21 -8.92
CA ARG A 443 5.92 2.32 -10.20
C ARG A 443 6.12 3.76 -10.64
N GLU A 444 5.12 4.63 -10.46
CA GLU A 444 5.24 6.05 -10.80
C GLU A 444 6.18 6.79 -9.84
N VAL A 445 6.09 6.52 -8.54
CA VAL A 445 6.98 7.11 -7.51
C VAL A 445 8.44 6.78 -7.81
N GLY A 446 8.76 5.50 -8.05
CA GLY A 446 10.13 5.05 -8.34
C GLY A 446 11.13 5.31 -7.22
N LEU A 447 12.39 5.50 -7.61
CA LEU A 447 13.49 5.75 -6.70
C LEU A 447 13.47 7.18 -6.16
N VAL A 448 13.56 7.32 -4.83
CA VAL A 448 13.75 8.61 -4.16
C VAL A 448 15.22 9.04 -4.30
N SER A 449 15.46 10.28 -4.71
CA SER A 449 16.80 10.85 -4.79
C SER A 449 17.37 11.03 -3.39
N ALA A 450 18.41 10.29 -3.02
CA ALA A 450 18.99 10.34 -1.68
C ALA A 450 20.45 9.90 -1.67
N ASN A 451 21.27 10.59 -0.89
CA ASN A 451 22.58 10.08 -0.47
C ASN A 451 22.45 9.52 0.94
N LEU A 452 22.45 8.19 1.10
CA LEU A 452 22.25 7.51 2.38
C LEU A 452 23.56 7.49 3.20
N ASP A 453 24.12 8.67 3.40
CA ASP A 453 25.26 8.90 4.27
C ASP A 453 24.91 8.63 5.75
N GLU A 454 25.90 8.73 6.63
CA GLU A 454 25.73 8.52 8.06
C GLU A 454 24.64 9.41 8.68
N GLY A 455 24.63 10.70 8.34
CA GLY A 455 23.68 11.66 8.90
C GLY A 455 22.24 11.39 8.49
N LEU A 456 22.00 11.11 7.20
CA LEU A 456 20.66 10.78 6.71
C LEU A 456 20.18 9.42 7.24
N ARG A 457 21.06 8.41 7.36
CA ARG A 457 20.68 7.10 7.91
C ARG A 457 20.23 7.19 9.37
N LYS A 458 20.95 7.95 10.20
CA LYS A 458 20.55 8.21 11.58
C LYS A 458 19.18 8.90 11.64
N ALA A 459 18.99 9.93 10.82
CA ALA A 459 17.71 10.64 10.71
C ALA A 459 16.55 9.72 10.30
N LEU A 460 16.79 8.85 9.31
CA LEU A 460 15.81 7.88 8.83
C LEU A 460 15.50 6.82 9.87
N ALA A 461 16.49 6.35 10.65
CA ALA A 461 16.28 5.40 11.72
C ALA A 461 15.34 5.96 12.79
N GLU A 462 15.60 7.18 13.27
CA GLU A 462 14.73 7.86 14.24
C GLU A 462 13.33 8.12 13.65
N HIS A 463 13.26 8.57 12.40
CA HIS A 463 12.01 8.85 11.70
C HIS A 463 11.13 7.59 11.55
N VAL A 464 11.72 6.47 11.16
CA VAL A 464 11.03 5.18 11.04
C VAL A 464 10.51 4.74 12.40
N VAL A 465 11.34 4.78 13.45
CA VAL A 465 10.90 4.38 14.80
C VAL A 465 9.76 5.27 15.30
N GLN A 466 9.83 6.57 15.07
CA GLN A 466 8.79 7.51 15.49
C GLN A 466 7.47 7.24 14.74
N GLU A 467 7.48 7.34 13.41
CA GLU A 467 6.25 7.36 12.62
C GLU A 467 5.67 5.98 12.30
N LEU A 468 6.53 4.95 12.19
CA LEU A 468 6.09 3.59 11.94
C LEU A 468 5.68 2.92 13.25
N VAL A 469 6.49 3.03 14.31
CA VAL A 469 6.31 2.22 15.53
C VAL A 469 5.61 3.00 16.64
N LYS A 470 6.19 4.10 17.13
CA LYS A 470 5.70 4.80 18.34
C LYS A 470 4.32 5.40 18.14
N ASP A 471 4.09 6.07 17.01
CA ASP A 471 2.78 6.66 16.70
C ASP A 471 1.69 5.57 16.60
N GLN A 472 2.04 4.38 16.10
CA GLN A 472 1.12 3.25 16.03
C GLN A 472 0.84 2.63 17.41
N ILE A 473 1.84 2.53 18.29
CA ILE A 473 1.63 2.12 19.68
C ILE A 473 0.63 3.06 20.36
N ASN A 474 0.84 4.37 20.27
CA ASN A 474 -0.06 5.37 20.84
C ASN A 474 -1.48 5.26 20.25
N TYR A 475 -1.59 5.08 18.93
CA TYR A 475 -2.89 4.86 18.28
C TYR A 475 -3.62 3.63 18.84
N HIS A 476 -2.93 2.51 19.03
CA HIS A 476 -3.53 1.28 19.54
C HIS A 476 -3.88 1.37 21.04
N GLU A 477 -3.10 2.08 21.84
CA GLU A 477 -3.42 2.37 23.25
C GLU A 477 -4.74 3.14 23.36
N VAL A 478 -4.86 4.26 22.65
CA VAL A 478 -6.08 5.08 22.62
C VAL A 478 -7.28 4.30 22.08
N THR A 479 -7.06 3.51 21.01
CA THR A 479 -8.11 2.70 20.38
C THR A 479 -8.63 1.61 21.33
N LYS A 480 -7.73 0.91 22.02
CA LYS A 480 -8.05 -0.12 23.02
C LYS A 480 -8.90 0.45 24.14
N GLU A 481 -8.48 1.58 24.73
CA GLU A 481 -9.21 2.21 25.83
C GLU A 481 -10.59 2.72 25.41
N ARG A 482 -10.69 3.30 24.21
CA ARG A 482 -11.96 3.76 23.67
C ARG A 482 -12.93 2.60 23.43
N ALA A 483 -12.46 1.52 22.80
CA ALA A 483 -13.27 0.36 22.51
C ALA A 483 -13.75 -0.34 23.80
N ARG A 484 -12.86 -0.48 24.80
CA ARG A 484 -13.20 -1.06 26.11
C ARG A 484 -14.25 -0.22 26.85
N ARG A 485 -14.13 1.11 26.81
CA ARG A 485 -15.13 2.02 27.41
C ARG A 485 -16.50 1.84 26.77
N ILE A 486 -16.59 1.84 25.45
CA ILE A 486 -17.86 1.67 24.73
C ILE A 486 -18.48 0.30 25.03
N ALA A 487 -17.70 -0.78 25.03
CA ALA A 487 -18.21 -2.11 25.37
C ALA A 487 -18.76 -2.16 26.80
N HIS A 488 -18.01 -1.60 27.76
CA HIS A 488 -18.41 -1.60 29.17
C HIS A 488 -19.67 -0.77 29.44
N THR A 489 -19.78 0.44 28.86
CA THR A 489 -20.97 1.29 29.03
C THR A 489 -22.22 0.64 28.44
N LEU A 490 -22.08 -0.04 27.30
CA LEU A 490 -23.19 -0.69 26.63
C LEU A 490 -23.64 -1.96 27.36
N HIS A 491 -22.71 -2.75 27.92
CA HIS A 491 -23.03 -3.88 28.79
C HIS A 491 -23.72 -3.44 30.09
N TRP A 492 -23.22 -2.39 30.74
CA TRP A 492 -23.86 -1.87 31.95
C TRP A 492 -25.28 -1.37 31.67
N PHE A 493 -25.48 -0.66 30.57
CA PHE A 493 -26.80 -0.21 30.14
C PHE A 493 -27.76 -1.38 29.84
N HIS A 494 -27.26 -2.46 29.21
CA HIS A 494 -28.02 -3.69 29.02
C HIS A 494 -28.48 -4.30 30.35
N TYR A 495 -27.57 -4.45 31.33
CA TYR A 495 -27.91 -5.00 32.65
C TYR A 495 -28.89 -4.12 33.43
N MET A 496 -28.75 -2.79 33.33
CA MET A 496 -29.69 -1.86 33.93
C MET A 496 -31.11 -2.06 33.36
N LEU A 497 -31.24 -2.14 32.03
CA LEU A 497 -32.53 -2.37 31.39
C LEU A 497 -33.11 -3.76 31.71
N PHE A 498 -32.29 -4.79 31.80
CA PHE A 498 -32.72 -6.12 32.22
C PHE A 498 -33.27 -6.11 33.66
N GLY A 499 -32.58 -5.43 34.58
CA GLY A 499 -33.05 -5.24 35.96
C GLY A 499 -34.37 -4.46 36.03
N LEU A 500 -34.54 -3.44 35.19
CA LEU A 500 -35.80 -2.70 35.08
C LEU A 500 -36.93 -3.56 34.52
N THR A 501 -36.68 -4.37 33.49
CA THR A 501 -37.66 -5.35 33.00
C THR A 501 -38.09 -6.29 34.12
N PHE A 502 -37.14 -6.85 34.87
CA PHE A 502 -37.44 -7.76 35.97
C PHE A 502 -38.27 -7.08 37.06
N LEU A 503 -37.90 -5.86 37.45
CA LEU A 503 -38.65 -5.08 38.43
C LEU A 503 -40.09 -4.82 37.98
N VAL A 504 -40.29 -4.42 36.73
CA VAL A 504 -41.63 -4.20 36.15
C VAL A 504 -42.47 -5.47 36.19
N VAL A 505 -41.90 -6.61 35.78
CA VAL A 505 -42.59 -7.91 35.80
C VAL A 505 -42.98 -8.30 37.24
N VAL A 506 -42.08 -8.12 38.21
CA VAL A 506 -42.37 -8.43 39.62
C VAL A 506 -43.43 -7.51 40.20
N LEU A 507 -43.37 -6.20 39.92
CA LEU A 507 -44.35 -5.23 40.41
C LEU A 507 -45.73 -5.44 39.79
N GLN A 508 -45.79 -5.93 38.55
CA GLN A 508 -47.04 -6.19 37.86
C GLN A 508 -47.85 -7.33 38.49
N VAL A 509 -47.18 -8.31 39.11
CA VAL A 509 -47.85 -9.47 39.72
C VAL A 509 -48.84 -9.05 40.83
N PRO A 510 -48.44 -8.23 41.83
CA PRO A 510 -49.36 -7.72 42.83
C PRO A 510 -50.08 -6.41 42.43
N TYR A 511 -49.53 -5.60 41.52
CA TYR A 511 -50.07 -4.28 41.19
C TYR A 511 -50.26 -4.08 39.69
N SER A 512 -51.49 -3.83 39.25
CA SER A 512 -51.72 -3.30 37.91
C SER A 512 -51.43 -1.80 37.88
N PHE A 513 -50.49 -1.39 37.02
CA PHE A 513 -50.14 0.00 36.82
C PHE A 513 -50.07 0.34 35.33
N CYS A 514 -50.34 1.61 35.02
CA CYS A 514 -50.26 2.16 33.68
C CYS A 514 -49.57 3.52 33.75
N VAL A 515 -48.49 3.68 32.98
CA VAL A 515 -47.69 4.90 32.95
C VAL A 515 -47.57 5.33 31.49
N PHE A 516 -47.90 6.59 31.20
CA PHE A 516 -47.97 7.14 29.83
C PHE A 516 -48.85 6.34 28.86
N GLY A 517 -49.91 5.70 29.35
CA GLY A 517 -50.81 4.88 28.54
C GLY A 517 -50.26 3.50 28.16
N ILE A 518 -49.14 3.09 28.77
CA ILE A 518 -48.52 1.77 28.61
C ILE A 518 -48.65 1.01 29.94
N ASP A 519 -49.16 -0.22 29.88
CA ASP A 519 -49.29 -1.10 31.03
C ASP A 519 -47.95 -1.72 31.44
N GLY A 520 -47.91 -2.39 32.60
CA GLY A 520 -46.69 -3.06 33.07
C GLY A 520 -46.09 -4.02 32.03
N ALA A 521 -46.92 -4.77 31.32
CA ALA A 521 -46.45 -5.71 30.29
C ALA A 521 -45.81 -4.98 29.11
N GLY A 522 -46.41 -3.88 28.65
CA GLY A 522 -45.85 -3.02 27.61
C GLY A 522 -44.49 -2.42 28.02
N TRP A 523 -44.33 -1.97 29.26
CA TRP A 523 -43.05 -1.47 29.76
C TRP A 523 -41.96 -2.56 29.83
N ALA A 524 -42.31 -3.78 30.23
CA ALA A 524 -41.38 -4.91 30.22
C ALA A 524 -40.91 -5.23 28.79
N ILE A 525 -41.80 -5.17 27.80
CA ILE A 525 -41.46 -5.34 26.38
C ILE A 525 -40.53 -4.22 25.91
N VAL A 526 -40.84 -2.97 26.25
CA VAL A 526 -40.02 -1.80 25.86
C VAL A 526 -38.62 -1.89 26.43
N PHE A 527 -38.46 -2.11 27.74
CA PHE A 527 -37.12 -2.22 28.35
C PHE A 527 -36.31 -3.39 27.78
N SER A 528 -36.96 -4.54 27.54
CA SER A 528 -36.32 -5.69 26.89
C SER A 528 -35.88 -5.38 25.46
N ALA A 529 -36.67 -4.62 24.70
CA ALA A 529 -36.33 -4.21 23.35
C ALA A 529 -35.09 -3.29 23.31
N PHE A 530 -35.06 -2.26 24.16
CA PHE A 530 -33.88 -1.39 24.29
C PHE A 530 -32.65 -2.17 24.79
N GLY A 531 -32.85 -3.11 25.71
CA GLY A 531 -31.80 -4.00 26.20
C GLY A 531 -31.23 -4.88 25.08
N GLY A 532 -32.09 -5.49 24.27
CA GLY A 532 -31.71 -6.28 23.10
C GLY A 532 -30.98 -5.48 22.02
N ALA A 533 -31.41 -4.23 21.76
CA ALA A 533 -30.73 -3.35 20.83
C ALA A 533 -29.32 -2.96 21.31
N SER A 534 -29.15 -2.71 22.62
CA SER A 534 -27.84 -2.36 23.18
C SER A 534 -26.82 -3.50 23.03
N ILE A 535 -27.19 -4.74 23.36
CA ILE A 535 -26.28 -5.90 23.18
C ILE A 535 -26.04 -6.21 21.70
N GLY A 536 -27.07 -6.09 20.85
CA GLY A 536 -26.92 -6.23 19.40
C GLY A 536 -25.91 -5.23 18.83
N LEU A 537 -25.93 -4.00 19.33
CA LEU A 537 -25.00 -2.96 18.93
C LEU A 537 -23.58 -3.17 19.47
N ALA A 538 -23.43 -3.73 20.68
CA ALA A 538 -22.14 -4.13 21.24
C ALA A 538 -21.48 -5.21 20.38
N ASN A 539 -22.27 -6.24 20.05
CA ASN A 539 -21.83 -7.39 19.25
C ASN A 539 -21.50 -6.98 17.81
N GLN A 540 -22.39 -6.22 17.15
CA GLN A 540 -22.18 -5.76 15.78
C GLN A 540 -20.99 -4.79 15.66
N GLY A 541 -20.75 -3.99 16.70
CA GLY A 541 -19.60 -3.09 16.76
C GLY A 541 -18.26 -3.80 17.01
N GLU A 542 -18.27 -5.08 17.39
CA GLU A 542 -17.11 -5.92 17.69
C GLU A 542 -16.09 -5.23 18.63
N PHE A 543 -16.57 -4.39 19.56
CA PHE A 543 -15.69 -3.54 20.37
C PHE A 543 -14.70 -4.32 21.24
N GLU A 544 -15.13 -5.47 21.79
CA GLU A 544 -14.25 -6.36 22.54
C GLU A 544 -13.14 -6.95 21.67
N ARG A 545 -13.50 -7.39 20.45
CA ARG A 545 -12.52 -7.91 19.48
C ARG A 545 -11.56 -6.81 19.05
N ILE A 546 -12.02 -5.60 18.78
CA ILE A 546 -11.17 -4.44 18.45
C ILE A 546 -10.19 -4.16 19.60
N ALA A 547 -10.66 -4.19 20.84
CA ALA A 547 -9.81 -3.98 22.01
C ALA A 547 -8.76 -5.10 22.15
N HIS A 548 -9.15 -6.35 21.95
CA HIS A 548 -8.25 -7.51 21.99
C HIS A 548 -7.19 -7.45 20.87
N SER A 549 -7.61 -7.23 19.62
CA SER A 549 -6.71 -7.08 18.47
C SER A 549 -5.76 -5.89 18.63
N SER A 550 -6.24 -4.75 19.14
CA SER A 550 -5.39 -3.59 19.40
C SER A 550 -4.36 -3.87 20.48
N LYS A 551 -4.73 -4.59 21.55
CA LYS A 551 -3.80 -5.02 22.60
C LYS A 551 -2.74 -5.98 22.06
N ALA A 552 -3.13 -6.93 21.21
CA ALA A 552 -2.20 -7.87 20.58
C ALA A 552 -1.22 -7.16 19.64
N MET A 553 -1.71 -6.23 18.81
CA MET A 553 -0.86 -5.41 17.93
C MET A 553 0.08 -4.52 18.74
N GLU A 554 -0.41 -3.85 19.79
CA GLU A 554 0.41 -3.04 20.70
C GLU A 554 1.59 -3.85 21.25
N ALA A 555 1.35 -5.09 21.70
CA ALA A 555 2.41 -5.97 22.20
C ALA A 555 3.46 -6.30 21.12
N GLN A 556 3.02 -6.69 19.92
CA GLN A 556 3.92 -6.99 18.81
C GLN A 556 4.73 -5.76 18.35
N LEU A 557 4.13 -4.56 18.39
CA LEU A 557 4.82 -3.31 18.07
C LEU A 557 5.84 -2.92 19.14
N ARG A 558 5.57 -3.21 20.42
CA ARG A 558 6.57 -3.02 21.48
C ARG A 558 7.75 -3.98 21.36
N ASP A 559 7.51 -5.22 20.94
CA ASP A 559 8.60 -6.16 20.65
C ASP A 559 9.41 -5.70 19.43
N THR A 560 8.73 -5.19 18.41
CA THR A 560 9.38 -4.56 17.25
C THR A 560 10.22 -3.34 17.67
N LEU A 561 9.70 -2.50 18.57
CA LEU A 561 10.43 -1.34 19.11
C LEU A 561 11.74 -1.77 19.79
N ARG A 562 11.76 -2.91 20.49
CA ARG A 562 12.97 -3.48 21.08
C ARG A 562 13.97 -3.94 20.00
N ASP A 563 13.52 -4.62 18.94
CA ASP A 563 14.38 -5.00 17.79
C ASP A 563 15.01 -3.76 17.11
N PHE A 564 14.32 -2.62 17.09
CA PHE A 564 14.91 -1.35 16.62
C PHE A 564 15.90 -0.73 17.61
N GLN A 565 15.74 -0.94 18.92
CA GLN A 565 16.68 -0.48 19.94
C GLN A 565 18.01 -1.26 19.92
N ASP A 566 17.99 -2.49 19.40
CA ASP A 566 19.18 -3.32 19.21
C ASP A 566 20.01 -2.93 17.98
N LEU A 567 19.55 -1.97 17.17
CA LEU A 567 20.32 -1.43 16.06
C LEU A 567 21.48 -0.57 16.57
N PRO A 568 22.62 -0.56 15.85
CA PRO A 568 23.67 0.43 16.11
C PRO A 568 23.13 1.84 15.85
N ASP A 569 23.76 2.86 16.44
CA ASP A 569 23.37 4.28 16.29
C ASP A 569 23.25 4.71 14.81
N VAL A 570 24.09 4.10 13.96
CA VAL A 570 24.05 4.28 12.51
C VAL A 570 23.82 2.92 11.82
N PRO A 571 22.57 2.50 11.61
CA PRO A 571 22.27 1.22 11.00
C PRO A 571 22.60 1.20 9.51
N SER A 572 22.90 0.02 8.98
CA SER A 572 23.04 -0.12 7.53
C SER A 572 21.68 0.07 6.83
N VAL A 573 21.68 0.52 5.57
CA VAL A 573 20.44 0.71 4.79
C VAL A 573 19.67 -0.59 4.67
N THR A 574 20.39 -1.71 4.56
CA THR A 574 19.78 -3.04 4.45
C THR A 574 19.11 -3.44 5.76
N GLU A 575 19.80 -3.32 6.92
CA GLU A 575 19.26 -3.71 8.22
C GLU A 575 18.07 -2.85 8.65
N LEU A 576 18.17 -1.53 8.46
CA LEU A 576 17.08 -0.62 8.75
C LEU A 576 15.88 -0.89 7.84
N GLY A 577 16.13 -1.05 6.53
CA GLY A 577 15.10 -1.34 5.54
C GLY A 577 14.37 -2.66 5.80
N ASP A 578 15.09 -3.72 6.14
CA ASP A 578 14.51 -5.04 6.40
C ASP A 578 13.63 -5.02 7.67
N ARG A 579 14.05 -4.35 8.74
CA ARG A 579 13.23 -4.18 9.95
C ARG A 579 11.99 -3.34 9.68
N ALA A 580 12.14 -2.23 8.96
CA ALA A 580 11.01 -1.36 8.60
C ALA A 580 9.98 -2.10 7.72
N GLU A 581 10.45 -2.87 6.74
CA GLU A 581 9.57 -3.66 5.85
C GLU A 581 8.85 -4.78 6.61
N ARG A 582 9.54 -5.50 7.51
CA ARG A 582 8.90 -6.50 8.40
C ARG A 582 7.83 -5.88 9.30
N THR A 583 8.11 -4.72 9.86
CA THR A 583 7.17 -3.97 10.71
C THR A 583 5.94 -3.51 9.92
N ALA A 584 6.15 -2.97 8.72
CA ALA A 584 5.09 -2.60 7.81
C ALA A 584 4.20 -3.80 7.42
N ALA A 585 4.83 -4.96 7.13
CA ALA A 585 4.12 -6.20 6.84
C ALA A 585 3.28 -6.71 8.02
N LEU A 586 3.78 -6.57 9.26
CA LEU A 586 3.04 -6.89 10.47
C LEU A 586 1.74 -6.07 10.58
N MET A 587 1.82 -4.76 10.35
CA MET A 587 0.66 -3.85 10.38
C MET A 587 -0.34 -4.16 9.26
N LEU A 588 0.14 -4.43 8.05
CA LEU A 588 -0.72 -4.79 6.92
C LEU A 588 -1.42 -6.13 7.14
N LYS A 589 -0.75 -7.10 7.77
CA LYS A 589 -1.34 -8.41 8.08
C LYS A 589 -2.58 -8.29 8.97
N ASP A 590 -2.60 -7.35 9.92
CA ASP A 590 -3.81 -7.12 10.72
C ASP A 590 -4.94 -6.59 9.83
N VAL A 591 -4.71 -5.53 9.07
CA VAL A 591 -5.70 -4.95 8.14
C VAL A 591 -6.22 -5.97 7.12
N LEU A 592 -5.36 -6.84 6.60
CA LEU A 592 -5.72 -7.92 5.67
C LEU A 592 -6.38 -9.11 6.39
N GLY A 593 -6.03 -9.38 7.65
CA GLY A 593 -6.69 -10.35 8.51
C GLY A 593 -8.16 -10.01 8.72
N TRP A 594 -8.50 -8.72 8.85
CA TRP A 594 -9.89 -8.26 8.79
C TRP A 594 -10.53 -8.62 7.44
N ARG A 595 -9.86 -8.35 6.31
CA ARG A 595 -10.41 -8.66 4.98
C ARG A 595 -10.69 -10.15 4.75
N ALA A 596 -9.78 -11.04 5.17
CA ALA A 596 -9.92 -12.49 5.00
C ALA A 596 -11.05 -13.10 5.87
N LEU A 597 -11.21 -12.61 7.11
CA LEU A 597 -12.21 -13.11 8.05
C LEU A 597 -13.66 -12.73 7.67
N PHE A 598 -13.83 -11.70 6.83
CA PHE A 598 -15.15 -11.25 6.38
C PHE A 598 -15.50 -11.64 4.95
N LEU A 599 -14.53 -12.01 4.11
CA LEU A 599 -14.83 -12.71 2.84
C LEU A 599 -15.44 -14.11 3.10
N THR A 600 -15.15 -14.70 4.26
CA THR A 600 -15.69 -15.99 4.71
C THR A 600 -17.02 -15.88 5.47
N ARG A 601 -17.51 -14.66 5.74
CA ARG A 601 -18.82 -14.38 6.35
C ARG A 601 -19.55 -13.28 5.57
N PRO A 602 -20.17 -13.60 4.40
CA PRO A 602 -21.10 -12.66 3.81
C PRO A 602 -22.20 -12.33 4.84
N LEU A 603 -22.61 -11.06 4.89
CA LEU A 603 -23.82 -10.66 5.60
C LEU A 603 -24.99 -11.37 4.90
N GLU A 604 -25.35 -12.55 5.39
CA GLU A 604 -26.61 -13.15 5.01
C GLU A 604 -27.72 -12.21 5.47
N PRO A 605 -28.63 -11.79 4.57
CA PRO A 605 -29.81 -11.08 5.02
C PRO A 605 -30.53 -11.99 6.02
N PRO A 606 -31.08 -11.43 7.12
CA PRO A 606 -31.89 -12.23 8.03
C PRO A 606 -33.02 -12.87 7.20
N ALA A 607 -33.09 -14.20 7.26
CA ALA A 607 -34.10 -15.00 6.60
C ALA A 607 -35.51 -14.66 7.09
#